data_AF-A0A258EUU8-F1
#
_entry.id   AF-A0A258EUU8-F1
#
_cell.length_a   1.000
_cell.length_b   1.000
_cell.length_c   1.000
_cell.angle_alpha   90.00
_cell.angle_beta   90.00
_cell.angle_gamma   90.00
#
_symmetry.space_group_name_H-M   'P 1'
#
loop_
_entity.id
_entity.type
_entity.pdbx_description
1 polymer ?
#
loop_
_entity_poly.entity_id
_entity_poly.type
_entity_poly.pdbx_seq_one_letter_code
_entity_poly.pdbx_strand_id
1 'polypeptide(L)'
;MTTGLLSNQKTKFIYLIFLLLLSSNIYCQGTLLVSGNGNTIASGSSNPLISNNTNFGSVEVGQNKTLPFLLDNTSNGGNPKQRLDNIIVTVSGSSDFSPLSTNLGSLKGSDNPISHFVTFTPSSSGVKTASVTITFSNGTNSPYTFTIQGTGVVPTPEIDITDGSDSGINNGGTFNFGTVAPNSTASETFKIRNTAAGTTLTLTGSPIVSISGDSEFSITTQPSSSNINGNGL
;
A
#
# COMPACT_ATOMS: atom_id res chain seq x y z
N MET A 1 -41.04 -61.35 -36.38
CA MET A 1 -40.79 -60.92 -34.98
C MET A 1 -39.52 -60.07 -34.86
N THR A 2 -39.23 -59.15 -35.79
CA THR A 2 -37.93 -58.42 -35.84
C THR A 2 -38.08 -56.90 -35.76
N THR A 3 -39.30 -56.36 -35.74
CA THR A 3 -39.55 -54.90 -35.71
C THR A 3 -39.50 -54.29 -34.30
N GLY A 4 -39.72 -55.10 -33.25
CA GLY A 4 -39.71 -54.63 -31.85
C GLY A 4 -38.31 -54.36 -31.27
N LEU A 5 -37.28 -55.09 -31.70
CA LEU A 5 -35.91 -54.91 -31.22
C LEU A 5 -35.27 -53.62 -31.77
N LEU A 6 -35.55 -53.27 -33.03
CA LEU A 6 -35.03 -52.06 -33.69
C LEU A 6 -35.62 -50.76 -33.12
N SER A 7 -36.89 -50.79 -32.69
CA SER A 7 -37.54 -49.64 -32.04
C SER A 7 -36.92 -49.33 -30.66
N ASN A 8 -36.66 -50.37 -29.86
CA ASN A 8 -36.12 -50.23 -28.51
C ASN A 8 -34.65 -49.72 -28.51
N GLN A 9 -33.85 -50.13 -29.49
CA GLN A 9 -32.48 -49.65 -29.70
C GLN A 9 -32.43 -48.19 -30.15
N LYS A 10 -33.33 -47.77 -31.05
CA LYS A 10 -33.44 -46.36 -31.47
C LYS A 10 -33.86 -45.44 -30.32
N THR A 11 -34.82 -45.85 -29.51
CA THR A 11 -35.26 -45.07 -28.34
C THR A 11 -34.15 -44.98 -27.29
N LYS A 12 -33.45 -46.07 -26.97
CA LYS A 12 -32.30 -46.06 -26.05
C LYS A 12 -31.13 -45.22 -26.57
N PHE A 13 -30.85 -45.24 -27.86
CA PHE A 13 -29.82 -44.42 -28.50
C PHE A 13 -30.16 -42.92 -28.46
N ILE A 14 -31.45 -42.56 -28.65
CA ILE A 14 -31.94 -41.19 -28.51
C ILE A 14 -31.83 -40.69 -27.05
N TYR A 15 -32.20 -41.50 -26.05
CA TYR A 15 -32.02 -41.14 -24.64
C TYR A 15 -30.55 -41.03 -24.25
N LEU A 16 -29.68 -41.91 -24.75
CA LEU A 16 -28.24 -41.87 -24.49
C LEU A 16 -27.60 -40.61 -25.10
N ILE A 17 -27.98 -40.22 -26.33
CA ILE A 17 -27.57 -38.95 -26.96
C ILE A 17 -28.13 -37.75 -26.20
N PHE A 18 -29.39 -37.78 -25.76
CA PHE A 18 -29.98 -36.68 -24.97
C PHE A 18 -29.31 -36.56 -23.60
N LEU A 19 -28.97 -37.67 -22.93
CA LEU A 19 -28.25 -37.68 -21.66
C LEU A 19 -26.79 -37.18 -21.81
N LEU A 20 -26.12 -37.52 -22.93
CA LEU A 20 -24.77 -37.02 -23.28
C LEU A 20 -24.76 -35.53 -23.71
N LEU A 21 -25.85 -35.04 -24.30
CA LEU A 21 -26.05 -33.61 -24.62
C LEU A 21 -26.50 -32.80 -23.40
N LEU A 22 -27.17 -33.41 -22.41
CA LEU A 22 -27.42 -32.78 -21.11
C LEU A 22 -26.15 -32.72 -20.25
N SER A 23 -25.27 -33.71 -20.33
CA SER A 23 -24.03 -33.77 -19.54
C SER A 23 -22.90 -32.88 -20.08
N SER A 24 -23.08 -32.20 -21.21
CA SER A 24 -22.09 -31.26 -21.77
C SER A 24 -22.40 -29.78 -21.52
N ASN A 25 -23.41 -29.47 -20.68
CA ASN A 25 -23.52 -28.15 -20.07
C ASN A 25 -22.59 -28.06 -18.84
N ILE A 26 -21.27 -28.05 -19.08
CA ILE A 26 -20.36 -27.47 -18.09
C ILE A 26 -20.68 -25.98 -18.10
N TYR A 27 -21.60 -25.54 -17.24
CA TYR A 27 -21.75 -24.13 -16.90
C TYR A 27 -20.44 -23.71 -16.22
N CYS A 28 -19.46 -23.27 -17.00
CA CYS A 28 -18.26 -22.66 -16.46
C CYS A 28 -18.74 -21.41 -15.71
N GLN A 29 -18.81 -21.48 -14.38
CA GLN A 29 -19.14 -20.33 -13.55
C GLN A 29 -17.89 -19.45 -13.42
N GLY A 30 -18.09 -18.13 -13.24
CA GLY A 30 -16.98 -17.20 -13.03
C GLY A 30 -16.06 -17.66 -11.90
N THR A 31 -14.75 -17.47 -12.05
CA THR A 31 -13.74 -17.83 -11.04
C THR A 31 -12.80 -16.65 -10.89
N LEU A 32 -12.73 -16.11 -9.67
CA LEU A 32 -11.89 -14.96 -9.37
C LEU A 32 -10.43 -15.40 -9.17
N LEU A 33 -9.50 -14.69 -9.79
CA LEU A 33 -8.08 -14.70 -9.48
C LEU A 33 -7.69 -13.31 -8.99
N VAL A 34 -6.98 -13.25 -7.87
CA VAL A 34 -6.44 -11.99 -7.34
C VAL A 34 -4.92 -12.02 -7.46
N SER A 35 -4.34 -10.91 -7.91
CA SER A 35 -2.89 -10.71 -7.90
C SER A 35 -2.52 -9.34 -7.37
N GLY A 36 -1.34 -9.23 -6.78
CA GLY A 36 -0.71 -7.96 -6.42
C GLY A 36 0.72 -7.97 -6.92
N ASN A 37 1.21 -6.86 -7.45
CA ASN A 37 2.55 -6.76 -8.04
C ASN A 37 2.89 -7.91 -9.01
N GLY A 38 1.92 -8.33 -9.82
CA GLY A 38 2.04 -9.43 -10.80
C GLY A 38 2.04 -10.85 -10.22
N ASN A 39 1.99 -11.01 -8.89
CA ASN A 39 2.00 -12.31 -8.23
C ASN A 39 0.61 -12.69 -7.72
N THR A 40 0.19 -13.93 -7.96
CA THR A 40 -1.09 -14.48 -7.49
C THR A 40 -1.15 -14.51 -5.96
N ILE A 41 -2.30 -14.14 -5.41
CA ILE A 41 -2.63 -14.24 -3.99
C ILE A 41 -3.70 -15.31 -3.86
N ALA A 42 -3.38 -16.46 -3.25
CA ALA A 42 -4.37 -17.53 -3.09
C ALA A 42 -5.48 -17.15 -2.09
N SER A 43 -6.71 -17.62 -2.35
CA SER A 43 -7.82 -17.48 -1.40
C SER A 43 -7.50 -18.22 -0.10
N GLY A 44 -7.83 -17.62 1.05
CA GLY A 44 -7.49 -18.09 2.38
C GLY A 44 -6.04 -17.81 2.80
N SER A 45 -5.23 -17.12 1.98
CA SER A 45 -3.84 -16.83 2.35
C SER A 45 -3.76 -15.97 3.61
N SER A 46 -3.01 -16.46 4.60
CA SER A 46 -2.72 -15.76 5.86
C SER A 46 -1.27 -15.28 5.94
N ASN A 47 -0.52 -15.30 4.84
CA ASN A 47 0.90 -14.94 4.80
C ASN A 47 1.13 -13.67 3.95
N PRO A 48 1.15 -12.48 4.58
CA PRO A 48 1.43 -11.23 3.89
C PRO A 48 2.87 -11.16 3.33
N LEU A 49 3.02 -10.75 2.06
CA LEU A 49 4.30 -10.64 1.36
C LEU A 49 4.43 -9.30 0.62
N ILE A 50 5.64 -8.74 0.61
CA ILE A 50 5.95 -7.54 -0.20
C ILE A 50 5.82 -7.86 -1.70
N SER A 51 6.22 -9.07 -2.10
CA SER A 51 6.25 -9.49 -3.50
C SER A 51 4.87 -9.51 -4.17
N ASN A 52 3.78 -9.65 -3.40
CA ASN A 52 2.41 -9.66 -3.93
C ASN A 52 1.52 -8.54 -3.36
N ASN A 53 2.09 -7.44 -2.88
CA ASN A 53 1.40 -6.30 -2.28
C ASN A 53 0.57 -6.58 -1.01
N THR A 54 0.51 -7.82 -0.49
CA THR A 54 -0.24 -8.09 0.74
C THR A 54 0.48 -7.57 1.99
N ASN A 55 1.78 -7.29 1.91
CA ASN A 55 2.51 -6.54 2.92
C ASN A 55 2.84 -5.12 2.40
N PHE A 56 2.41 -4.10 3.13
CA PHE A 56 2.65 -2.69 2.84
C PHE A 56 4.04 -2.22 3.30
N GLY A 57 4.73 -3.00 4.11
CA GLY A 57 6.00 -2.64 4.72
C GLY A 57 5.82 -1.59 5.82
N SER A 58 6.90 -0.84 6.09
CA SER A 58 6.90 0.26 7.05
C SER A 58 6.31 1.53 6.43
N VAL A 59 5.40 2.17 7.16
CA VAL A 59 4.80 3.47 6.83
C VAL A 59 4.83 4.31 8.10
N GLU A 60 5.29 5.56 8.00
CA GLU A 60 5.30 6.47 9.14
C GLU A 60 3.89 6.75 9.64
N VAL A 61 3.72 6.87 10.96
CA VAL A 61 2.42 7.20 11.56
C VAL A 61 1.86 8.51 10.98
N GLY A 62 0.61 8.47 10.52
CA GLY A 62 -0.06 9.60 9.86
C GLY A 62 0.24 9.76 8.36
N GLN A 63 1.25 9.06 7.82
CA GLN A 63 1.45 8.94 6.38
C GLN A 63 0.65 7.77 5.81
N ASN A 64 0.55 7.68 4.49
CA ASN A 64 -0.19 6.62 3.82
C ASN A 64 0.60 5.94 2.71
N LYS A 65 0.26 4.68 2.44
CA LYS A 65 0.74 3.92 1.29
C LYS A 65 -0.41 3.18 0.64
N THR A 66 -0.56 3.34 -0.66
CA THR A 66 -1.63 2.74 -1.45
C THR A 66 -1.06 1.67 -2.38
N LEU A 67 -1.61 0.46 -2.35
CA LEU A 67 -1.19 -0.64 -3.21
C LEU A 67 -2.36 -1.20 -4.03
N PRO A 68 -2.15 -1.54 -5.32
CA PRO A 68 -3.17 -2.13 -6.17
C PRO A 68 -3.25 -3.66 -6.01
N PHE A 69 -4.47 -4.17 -6.10
CA PHE A 69 -4.82 -5.57 -6.32
C PHE A 69 -5.62 -5.69 -7.62
N LEU A 70 -5.20 -6.61 -8.48
CA LEU A 70 -5.83 -6.89 -9.74
C LEU A 70 -6.78 -8.09 -9.57
N LEU A 71 -8.06 -7.87 -9.86
CA LEU A 71 -9.12 -8.87 -9.81
C LEU A 71 -9.45 -9.29 -11.23
N ASP A 72 -9.19 -10.55 -11.55
CA ASP A 72 -9.43 -11.13 -12.87
C ASP A 72 -10.46 -12.27 -12.79
N ASN A 73 -11.31 -12.39 -13.80
CA ASN A 73 -12.21 -13.51 -13.96
C ASN A 73 -11.64 -14.47 -15.00
N THR A 74 -11.06 -15.58 -14.55
CA THR A 74 -10.30 -16.51 -15.39
C THR A 74 -11.19 -17.46 -16.21
N SER A 75 -12.51 -17.30 -16.18
CA SER A 75 -13.40 -18.11 -17.02
C SER A 75 -13.27 -17.71 -18.49
N ASN A 76 -13.09 -18.69 -19.38
CA ASN A 76 -12.99 -18.46 -20.83
C ASN A 76 -14.36 -18.16 -21.47
N GLY A 77 -14.55 -16.91 -21.92
CA GLY A 77 -15.28 -16.61 -23.16
C GLY A 77 -16.78 -16.29 -23.09
N GLY A 78 -17.12 -15.01 -22.85
CA GLY A 78 -18.20 -14.30 -23.56
C GLY A 78 -19.67 -14.65 -23.25
N ASN A 79 -19.97 -15.72 -22.52
CA ASN A 79 -21.33 -16.01 -22.09
C ASN A 79 -21.72 -15.11 -20.89
N PRO A 80 -22.90 -14.45 -20.88
CA PRO A 80 -23.38 -13.73 -19.70
C PRO A 80 -23.41 -14.56 -18.40
N LYS A 81 -23.39 -15.90 -18.50
CA LYS A 81 -23.32 -16.83 -17.37
C LYS A 81 -21.90 -17.05 -16.80
N GLN A 82 -20.85 -16.56 -17.48
CA GLN A 82 -19.44 -16.60 -17.07
C GLN A 82 -18.98 -15.25 -16.49
N ARG A 83 -19.86 -14.58 -15.77
CA ARG A 83 -19.60 -13.29 -15.13
C ARG A 83 -19.46 -13.49 -13.62
N LEU A 84 -18.75 -12.61 -12.95
CA LEU A 84 -18.83 -12.41 -11.51
C LEU A 84 -19.73 -11.19 -11.26
N ASP A 85 -20.88 -11.38 -10.64
CA ASP A 85 -21.86 -10.32 -10.36
C ASP A 85 -21.75 -9.79 -8.93
N ASN A 86 -22.01 -8.50 -8.77
CA ASN A 86 -22.01 -7.80 -7.48
C ASN A 86 -20.74 -8.07 -6.66
N ILE A 87 -19.59 -7.80 -7.24
CA ILE A 87 -18.28 -7.93 -6.60
C ILE A 87 -18.18 -6.86 -5.52
N ILE A 88 -18.24 -7.28 -4.26
CA ILE A 88 -18.06 -6.42 -3.10
C ILE A 88 -16.76 -6.81 -2.42
N VAL A 89 -15.85 -5.84 -2.27
CA VAL A 89 -14.63 -5.98 -1.47
C VAL A 89 -14.90 -5.36 -0.12
N THR A 90 -14.59 -6.09 0.95
CA THR A 90 -14.63 -5.58 2.33
C THR A 90 -13.27 -5.78 2.99
N VAL A 91 -12.87 -4.82 3.81
CA VAL A 91 -11.65 -4.87 4.61
C VAL A 91 -12.05 -4.78 6.07
N SER A 92 -11.67 -5.79 6.85
CA SER A 92 -11.99 -5.89 8.28
C SER A 92 -10.73 -6.17 9.09
N GLY A 93 -10.70 -5.78 10.37
CA GLY A 93 -9.50 -5.82 11.20
C GLY A 93 -9.09 -4.42 11.60
N SER A 94 -7.84 -4.03 11.36
CA SER A 94 -7.39 -2.66 11.66
C SER A 94 -8.15 -1.61 10.82
N SER A 95 -8.61 -0.55 11.48
CA SER A 95 -9.20 0.64 10.84
C SER A 95 -8.17 1.50 10.09
N ASP A 96 -6.88 1.17 10.19
CA ASP A 96 -5.80 1.82 9.45
C ASP A 96 -5.80 1.45 7.95
N PHE A 97 -6.62 0.47 7.54
CA PHE A 97 -6.82 0.11 6.14
C PHE A 97 -8.13 0.65 5.59
N SER A 98 -8.09 1.14 4.35
CA SER A 98 -9.26 1.68 3.65
C SER A 98 -9.21 1.38 2.15
N PRO A 99 -10.34 1.44 1.42
CA PRO A 99 -11.70 1.59 1.93
C PRO A 99 -12.20 0.33 2.68
N LEU A 100 -13.10 0.51 3.65
CA LEU A 100 -13.67 -0.62 4.41
C LEU A 100 -14.64 -1.48 3.59
N SER A 101 -15.31 -0.87 2.59
CA SER A 101 -16.19 -1.57 1.65
C SER A 101 -16.20 -0.85 0.31
N THR A 102 -16.24 -1.61 -0.78
CA THR A 102 -16.35 -1.07 -2.14
C THR A 102 -17.12 -2.06 -3.01
N ASN A 103 -18.12 -1.56 -3.74
CA ASN A 103 -18.78 -2.33 -4.79
C ASN A 103 -18.10 -2.05 -6.13
N LEU A 104 -17.51 -3.09 -6.72
CA LEU A 104 -16.80 -3.03 -8.01
C LEU A 104 -17.68 -3.41 -9.20
N GLY A 105 -18.97 -3.68 -8.97
CA GLY A 105 -19.91 -4.03 -10.02
C GLY A 105 -19.78 -5.47 -10.45
N SER A 106 -19.51 -5.72 -11.73
CA SER A 106 -19.47 -7.08 -12.29
C SER A 106 -18.32 -7.23 -13.28
N LEU A 107 -17.76 -8.43 -13.39
CA LEU A 107 -16.60 -8.73 -14.23
C LEU A 107 -16.86 -9.95 -15.11
N LYS A 108 -16.94 -9.77 -16.43
CA LYS A 108 -17.10 -10.91 -17.35
C LYS A 108 -15.76 -11.61 -17.57
N GLY A 109 -15.82 -12.89 -17.90
CA GLY A 109 -14.64 -13.60 -18.36
C GLY A 109 -14.04 -12.94 -19.61
N SER A 110 -12.71 -12.83 -19.64
CA SER A 110 -11.94 -12.19 -20.71
C SER A 110 -12.10 -10.66 -20.85
N ASP A 111 -12.83 -10.00 -19.94
CA ASP A 111 -12.74 -8.54 -19.80
C ASP A 111 -11.37 -8.14 -19.21
N ASN A 112 -11.04 -6.85 -19.30
CA ASN A 112 -9.87 -6.33 -18.59
C ASN A 112 -10.06 -6.51 -17.08
N PRO A 113 -9.05 -7.01 -16.36
CA PRO A 113 -9.12 -7.13 -14.91
C PRO A 113 -9.36 -5.79 -14.20
N ILE A 114 -10.07 -5.81 -13.08
CA ILE A 114 -10.38 -4.62 -12.27
C ILE A 114 -9.22 -4.35 -11.32
N SER A 115 -8.71 -3.11 -11.31
CA SER A 115 -7.77 -2.67 -10.27
C SER A 115 -8.53 -2.13 -9.07
N HIS A 116 -8.32 -2.73 -7.91
CA HIS A 116 -8.80 -2.25 -6.62
C HIS A 116 -7.61 -1.77 -5.78
N PHE A 117 -7.71 -0.58 -5.20
CA PHE A 117 -6.65 0.00 -4.39
C PHE A 117 -7.02 -0.09 -2.92
N VAL A 118 -6.07 -0.54 -2.11
CA VAL A 118 -6.16 -0.48 -0.64
C VAL A 118 -5.08 0.46 -0.14
N THR A 119 -5.46 1.33 0.79
CA THR A 119 -4.58 2.31 1.43
C THR A 119 -4.37 1.92 2.88
N PHE A 120 -3.11 1.88 3.31
CA PHE A 120 -2.69 1.75 4.70
C PHE A 120 -2.23 3.10 5.24
N THR A 121 -2.86 3.59 6.31
CA THR A 121 -2.54 4.83 7.02
C THR A 121 -2.43 4.52 8.52
N PRO A 122 -1.26 4.14 9.04
CA PRO A 122 -1.12 3.78 10.45
C PRO A 122 -1.39 4.96 11.37
N SER A 123 -2.34 4.78 12.30
CA SER A 123 -2.62 5.73 13.38
C SER A 123 -1.66 5.63 14.58
N SER A 124 -0.88 4.55 14.64
CA SER A 124 0.09 4.28 15.71
C SER A 124 1.18 3.32 15.22
N SER A 125 2.29 3.28 15.94
CA SER A 125 3.38 2.37 15.62
C SER A 125 3.01 0.90 15.86
N GLY A 126 3.77 0.00 15.24
CA GLY A 126 3.60 -1.44 15.32
C GLY A 126 2.84 -2.06 14.16
N VAL A 127 2.78 -3.38 14.16
CA VAL A 127 2.15 -4.17 13.09
C VAL A 127 0.63 -4.03 13.13
N LYS A 128 0.03 -3.77 11.98
CA LYS A 128 -1.41 -3.71 11.75
C LYS A 128 -1.79 -4.76 10.71
N THR A 129 -2.87 -5.49 10.96
CA THR A 129 -3.36 -6.54 10.06
C THR A 129 -4.83 -6.35 9.75
N ALA A 130 -5.23 -6.73 8.54
CA ALA A 130 -6.63 -6.77 8.12
C ALA A 130 -6.87 -7.97 7.19
N SER A 131 -8.12 -8.41 7.10
CA SER A 131 -8.57 -9.41 6.13
C SER A 131 -9.35 -8.71 5.02
N VAL A 132 -8.94 -8.94 3.79
CA VAL A 132 -9.69 -8.59 2.59
C VAL A 132 -10.63 -9.74 2.27
N THR A 133 -11.91 -9.45 2.10
CA THR A 133 -12.95 -10.42 1.73
C THR A 133 -13.69 -9.90 0.50
N ILE A 134 -13.64 -10.67 -0.58
CA ILE A 134 -14.29 -10.37 -1.85
C ILE A 134 -15.44 -11.35 -2.03
N THR A 135 -16.66 -10.83 -2.07
CA THR A 135 -17.87 -11.62 -2.33
C THR A 135 -18.46 -11.25 -3.67
N PHE A 136 -19.08 -12.22 -4.33
CA PHE A 136 -19.86 -12.04 -5.54
C PHE A 136 -21.03 -13.03 -5.51
N SER A 137 -22.12 -12.71 -6.22
CA SER A 137 -23.39 -13.44 -6.13
C SER A 137 -23.42 -14.71 -6.98
N ASN A 138 -22.51 -14.86 -7.94
CA ASN A 138 -22.38 -16.05 -8.78
C ASN A 138 -20.91 -16.36 -9.09
N GLY A 139 -20.54 -17.64 -9.06
CA GLY A 139 -19.14 -18.07 -9.24
C GLY A 139 -18.76 -19.19 -8.27
N THR A 140 -17.51 -19.65 -8.35
CA THR A 140 -17.08 -20.90 -7.68
C THR A 140 -16.32 -20.69 -6.37
N ASN A 141 -15.71 -19.52 -6.16
CA ASN A 141 -14.79 -19.25 -5.05
C ASN A 141 -15.14 -17.99 -4.24
N SER A 142 -16.44 -17.76 -4.04
CA SER A 142 -16.96 -16.74 -3.11
C SER A 142 -17.19 -17.37 -1.73
N PRO A 143 -16.74 -16.76 -0.62
CA PRO A 143 -15.89 -15.58 -0.56
C PRO A 143 -14.43 -15.89 -0.96
N TYR A 144 -13.78 -14.93 -1.61
CA TYR A 144 -12.32 -14.92 -1.80
C TYR A 144 -11.69 -14.11 -0.68
N THR A 145 -10.76 -14.69 0.07
CA THR A 145 -10.19 -14.02 1.26
C THR A 145 -8.67 -14.01 1.24
N PHE A 146 -8.04 -12.98 1.81
CA PHE A 146 -6.61 -12.98 2.10
C PHE A 146 -6.28 -11.94 3.17
N THR A 147 -5.18 -12.16 3.90
CA THR A 147 -4.68 -11.23 4.92
C THR A 147 -3.74 -10.21 4.30
N ILE A 148 -3.86 -8.96 4.75
CA ILE A 148 -2.91 -7.88 4.48
C ILE A 148 -2.29 -7.37 5.79
N GLN A 149 -1.09 -6.81 5.69
CA GLN A 149 -0.33 -6.28 6.82
C GLN A 149 0.40 -4.99 6.43
N GLY A 150 0.59 -4.10 7.40
CA GLY A 150 1.54 -2.99 7.34
C GLY A 150 2.12 -2.74 8.72
N THR A 151 3.25 -2.04 8.80
CA THR A 151 3.86 -1.65 10.08
C THR A 151 3.88 -0.14 10.18
N GLY A 152 3.21 0.42 11.19
CA GLY A 152 3.38 1.82 11.57
C GLY A 152 4.76 2.01 12.20
N VAL A 153 5.52 3.01 11.75
CA VAL A 153 6.78 3.40 12.38
C VAL A 153 6.69 4.83 12.90
N VAL A 154 7.35 5.10 14.02
CA VAL A 154 7.46 6.48 14.53
C VAL A 154 8.39 7.23 13.58
N PRO A 155 7.98 8.40 13.04
CA PRO A 155 8.87 9.21 12.22
C PRO A 155 10.11 9.63 13.02
N THR A 156 11.26 9.67 12.37
CA THR A 156 12.52 10.11 13.00
C THR A 156 12.71 11.61 12.77
N PRO A 157 13.15 12.38 13.79
CA PRO A 157 13.50 13.78 13.59
C PRO A 157 14.57 13.94 12.51
N GLU A 158 14.47 14.99 11.68
CA GLU A 158 15.44 15.29 10.63
C GLU A 158 15.96 16.71 10.82
N ILE A 159 17.26 16.84 11.05
CA ILE A 159 17.92 18.12 11.25
C ILE A 159 18.25 18.77 9.91
N ASP A 160 17.90 20.05 9.77
CA ASP A 160 18.32 20.89 8.66
C ASP A 160 18.97 22.16 9.19
N ILE A 161 20.03 22.62 8.51
CA ILE A 161 20.78 23.81 8.89
C ILE A 161 20.77 24.77 7.71
N THR A 162 20.37 26.01 7.93
CA THR A 162 20.45 27.06 6.92
C THR A 162 21.20 28.28 7.42
N ASP A 163 21.73 29.08 6.51
CA ASP A 163 22.20 30.44 6.83
C ASP A 163 21.03 31.42 7.03
N GLY A 164 21.36 32.70 7.26
CA GLY A 164 20.38 33.77 7.43
C GLY A 164 19.46 33.97 6.23
N SER A 165 19.92 33.61 5.03
CA SER A 165 19.20 33.68 3.75
C SER A 165 18.38 32.45 3.40
N ASP A 166 18.30 31.48 4.32
CA ASP A 166 17.62 30.19 4.14
C ASP A 166 18.27 29.26 3.10
N SER A 167 19.56 29.47 2.82
CA SER A 167 20.35 28.52 2.02
C SER A 167 20.84 27.36 2.88
N GLY A 168 20.62 26.13 2.42
CA GLY A 168 20.97 24.90 3.15
C GLY A 168 22.48 24.66 3.26
N ILE A 169 22.91 24.20 4.44
CA ILE A 169 24.28 23.83 4.75
C ILE A 169 24.29 22.36 5.17
N ASN A 170 24.73 21.49 4.25
CA ASN A 170 24.82 20.06 4.50
C ASN A 170 25.90 19.73 5.54
N ASN A 171 25.82 18.53 6.12
CA ASN A 171 26.88 18.02 7.00
C ASN A 171 28.25 18.01 6.30
N GLY A 172 29.27 18.60 6.94
CA GLY A 172 30.60 18.82 6.34
C GLY A 172 30.66 19.96 5.31
N GLY A 173 29.58 20.73 5.15
CA GLY A 173 29.53 21.92 4.30
C GLY A 173 30.31 23.10 4.87
N THR A 174 30.32 24.19 4.11
CA THR A 174 31.09 25.41 4.44
C THR A 174 30.23 26.65 4.25
N PHE A 175 30.45 27.66 5.09
CA PHE A 175 29.94 29.01 4.89
C PHE A 175 31.11 30.00 4.85
N ASN A 176 31.07 30.96 3.92
CA ASN A 176 32.14 31.95 3.75
C ASN A 176 31.62 33.33 4.15
N PHE A 177 32.21 33.92 5.19
CA PHE A 177 31.90 35.29 5.65
C PHE A 177 32.41 36.38 4.68
N GLY A 178 33.13 36.01 3.63
CA GLY A 178 33.76 36.93 2.69
C GLY A 178 34.97 37.64 3.30
N THR A 179 35.32 38.79 2.73
CA THR A 179 36.43 39.62 3.23
C THR A 179 35.91 40.54 4.35
N VAL A 180 36.50 40.41 5.53
CA VAL A 180 36.21 41.27 6.70
C VAL A 180 37.42 42.17 6.95
N ALA A 181 37.20 43.48 7.13
CA ALA A 181 38.29 44.41 7.37
C ALA A 181 38.91 44.20 8.78
N PRO A 182 40.21 44.47 8.97
CA PRO A 182 40.82 44.40 10.30
C PRO A 182 40.07 45.27 11.33
N ASN A 183 39.89 44.75 12.55
CA ASN A 183 39.15 45.39 13.64
C ASN A 183 37.65 45.65 13.35
N SER A 184 37.06 44.87 12.45
CA SER A 184 35.61 44.85 12.20
C SER A 184 35.06 43.43 12.41
N THR A 185 33.74 43.32 12.50
CA THR A 185 33.05 42.05 12.73
C THR A 185 32.00 41.82 11.66
N ALA A 186 32.00 40.63 11.07
CA ALA A 186 30.86 40.10 10.33
C ALA A 186 30.13 39.08 11.22
N SER A 187 28.81 39.09 11.17
CA SER A 187 27.95 38.19 11.95
C SER A 187 26.96 37.53 11.01
N GLU A 188 26.66 36.27 11.27
CA GLU A 188 25.64 35.51 10.57
C GLU A 188 24.81 34.71 11.59
N THR A 189 23.53 34.51 11.29
CA THR A 189 22.65 33.65 12.07
C THR A 189 22.36 32.37 11.31
N PHE A 190 22.85 31.24 11.84
CA PHE A 190 22.44 29.93 11.35
C PHE A 190 21.15 29.50 12.04
N LYS A 191 20.25 28.91 11.26
CA LYS A 191 18.97 28.39 11.73
C LYS A 191 19.06 26.87 11.80
N ILE A 192 18.57 26.29 12.89
CA ILE A 192 18.42 24.84 13.05
C ILE A 192 16.94 24.53 12.89
N ARG A 193 16.61 23.54 12.06
CA ARG A 193 15.23 23.12 11.79
C ARG A 193 15.07 21.65 12.07
N ASN A 194 13.85 21.29 12.43
CA ASN A 194 13.39 19.91 12.34
C ASN A 194 12.41 19.81 11.17
N THR A 195 12.82 19.21 10.05
CA THR A 195 11.99 19.10 8.84
C THR A 195 11.01 17.93 8.91
N ALA A 196 11.18 17.00 9.85
CA ALA A 196 10.30 15.84 10.01
C ALA A 196 9.03 16.22 10.81
N ALA A 197 7.90 16.29 10.13
CA ALA A 197 6.61 16.58 10.74
C ALA A 197 6.24 15.55 11.84
N GLY A 198 5.60 16.01 12.91
CA GLY A 198 5.13 15.13 13.99
C GLY A 198 6.24 14.55 14.88
N THR A 199 7.47 15.04 14.76
CA THR A 199 8.62 14.63 15.58
C THR A 199 9.12 15.77 16.48
N THR A 200 10.05 15.48 17.38
CA THR A 200 10.81 16.49 18.12
C THR A 200 12.31 16.17 18.00
N LEU A 201 13.08 17.09 17.43
CA LEU A 201 14.53 17.05 17.41
C LEU A 201 15.05 17.56 18.77
N THR A 202 15.78 16.72 19.49
CA THR A 202 16.42 17.09 20.75
C THR A 202 17.93 17.22 20.55
N LEU A 203 18.45 18.44 20.73
CA LEU A 203 19.86 18.77 20.68
C LEU A 203 20.49 18.50 22.06
N THR A 204 21.36 17.51 22.15
CA THR A 204 21.90 17.03 23.45
C THR A 204 23.25 17.63 23.84
N GLY A 205 23.81 18.51 23.01
CA GLY A 205 25.10 19.15 23.27
C GLY A 205 25.07 20.09 24.48
N SER A 206 26.20 20.19 25.17
CA SER A 206 26.44 21.21 26.21
C SER A 206 27.83 21.82 26.01
N PRO A 207 27.96 23.01 25.39
CA PRO A 207 26.90 23.83 24.77
C PRO A 207 26.22 23.17 23.57
N ILE A 208 25.03 23.65 23.16
CA ILE A 208 24.27 23.07 22.03
C ILE A 208 25.07 23.13 20.74
N VAL A 209 25.67 24.28 20.47
CA VAL A 209 26.59 24.49 19.35
C VAL A 209 27.97 24.79 19.90
N SER A 210 28.98 24.10 19.41
CA SER A 210 30.38 24.35 19.71
C SER A 210 31.13 24.73 18.44
N ILE A 211 32.09 25.63 18.55
CA ILE A 211 33.01 25.99 17.48
C ILE A 211 34.45 25.71 17.91
N SER A 212 35.28 25.33 16.96
CA SER A 212 36.71 25.09 17.14
C SER A 212 37.47 25.60 15.92
N GLY A 213 38.76 25.86 16.06
CA GLY A 213 39.61 26.40 14.99
C GLY A 213 40.22 27.72 15.42
N ASP A 214 40.33 28.64 14.46
CA ASP A 214 40.91 29.97 14.67
C ASP A 214 40.11 30.79 15.70
N SER A 215 40.82 31.55 16.53
CA SER A 215 40.25 32.30 17.67
C SER A 215 39.38 33.48 17.27
N GLU A 216 39.44 33.88 16.01
CA GLU A 216 38.65 34.96 15.41
C GLU A 216 37.16 34.58 15.26
N PHE A 217 36.84 33.28 15.32
CA PHE A 217 35.47 32.80 15.31
C PHE A 217 34.94 32.59 16.73
N SER A 218 33.75 33.12 16.99
CA SER A 218 33.08 32.97 18.28
C SER A 218 31.58 32.75 18.09
N ILE A 219 30.96 32.04 19.03
CA ILE A 219 29.50 31.92 19.12
C ILE A 219 29.01 32.99 20.09
N THR A 220 28.23 33.95 19.59
CA THR A 220 27.69 35.05 20.40
C THR A 220 26.37 34.68 21.06
N THR A 221 25.56 33.82 20.43
CA THR A 221 24.25 33.38 20.94
C THR A 221 24.08 31.87 20.71
N GLN A 222 23.68 31.14 21.76
CA GLN A 222 23.26 29.73 21.65
C GLN A 222 21.76 29.65 21.32
N PRO A 223 21.29 28.54 20.72
CA PRO A 223 19.86 28.28 20.63
C PRO A 223 19.19 28.38 22.01
N SER A 224 18.03 29.05 22.07
CA SER A 224 17.28 29.26 23.32
C SER A 224 16.52 28.02 23.79
N SER A 225 16.37 27.02 22.90
CA SER A 225 15.74 25.73 23.16
C SER A 225 16.64 24.62 22.61
N SER A 226 16.68 23.50 23.33
CA SER A 226 17.27 22.25 22.84
C SER A 226 16.25 21.34 22.16
N ASN A 227 14.96 21.71 22.13
CA ASN A 227 13.91 20.92 21.48
C ASN A 227 13.26 21.72 20.35
N ILE A 228 13.22 21.13 19.15
CA ILE A 228 12.63 21.70 17.94
C ILE A 228 11.55 20.74 17.43
N ASN A 229 10.29 21.17 17.50
CA ASN A 229 9.17 20.38 16.98
C ASN A 229 9.21 20.29 15.46
N GLY A 230 8.57 19.27 14.89
CA GLY A 230 8.49 19.07 13.44
C GLY A 230 7.94 20.29 12.72
N ASN A 231 8.58 20.65 11.61
CA ASN A 231 8.42 21.90 10.86
C ASN A 231 8.77 23.18 11.65
N GLY A 232 9.47 23.07 12.77
CA GLY A 232 9.88 24.17 13.64
C GLY A 232 11.28 24.71 13.34
N LEU A 233 11.54 25.89 13.93
CA LEU A 233 12.81 26.64 13.99
C LEU A 233 13.30 26.74 15.44
#